data_AF-A0A5J5FRY9-F1
#
_entry.id   AF-A0A5J5FRY9-F1
#
_cell.length_a   1.000
_cell.length_b   1.000
_cell.length_c   1.000
_cell.angle_alpha   90.00
_cell.angle_beta   90.00
_cell.angle_gamma   90.00
#
_symmetry.space_group_name_H-M   'P 1'
#
loop_
_entity.id
_entity.type
_entity.pdbx_description
1 polymer ?
#
loop_
_entity_poly.entity_id
_entity_poly.type
_entity_poly.pdbx_seq_one_letter_code
_entity_poly.pdbx_strand_id
1 'polypeptide(L)' 'MTDGTDRLGNPAQHTNGERNQLAGWNYGSVGSAVTAMFTYYKKGLRKSMTDETGTTQYQHNRRQNDSVRIR' A
#
# COMPACT_ATOMS: atom_id res chain seq x y z
N MET A 1 1.33 5.12 18.41
CA MET A 1 1.47 3.76 17.88
C MET A 1 2.26 3.87 16.60
N THR A 2 3.48 3.36 16.63
CA THR A 2 4.42 3.25 15.52
C THR A 2 4.56 1.76 15.29
N ASP A 3 4.10 1.26 14.15
CA ASP A 3 3.96 -0.19 13.90
C ASP A 3 5.20 -0.79 13.24
N GLY A 4 6.23 0.04 13.06
CA GLY A 4 7.54 -0.35 12.54
C GLY A 4 8.37 0.87 12.19
N THR A 5 9.56 0.63 11.64
CA THR A 5 10.40 1.64 11.03
C THR A 5 10.62 1.31 9.56
N ASP A 6 10.76 2.33 8.72
CA ASP A 6 11.22 2.13 7.35
C ASP A 6 12.68 1.65 7.32
N ARG A 7 13.22 1.40 6.12
CA ARG A 7 14.62 0.94 5.96
C ARG A 7 15.67 1.95 6.45
N LEU A 8 15.28 3.20 6.69
CA LEU A 8 16.14 4.28 7.17
C LEU A 8 15.93 4.57 8.67
N GLY A 9 15.03 3.83 9.34
CA GLY A 9 14.74 4.00 10.77
C GLY A 9 13.65 5.04 11.07
N ASN A 10 12.99 5.61 10.05
CA ASN A 10 11.90 6.55 10.29
C ASN A 10 10.66 5.80 10.78
N PRO A 11 9.85 6.39 11.68
CA PRO A 11 8.62 5.77 12.14
C PRO A 11 7.68 5.51 10.96
N ALA A 12 7.12 4.31 10.92
CA ALA A 12 6.06 3.92 10.00
C ALA A 12 4.76 3.70 10.78
N GLN A 13 3.66 4.20 10.23
CA GLN A 13 2.32 3.99 10.76
C GLN A 13 1.48 3.27 9.72
N HIS A 14 0.79 2.21 10.14
CA HIS A 14 -0.10 1.44 9.27
C HIS A 14 -1.55 1.70 9.64
N THR A 15 -2.41 1.68 8.64
CA THR A 15 -3.86 1.63 8.83
C THR A 15 -4.37 0.35 8.19
N ASN A 16 -5.14 -0.42 8.94
CA ASN A 16 -5.75 -1.65 8.45
C ASN A 16 -7.22 -1.39 8.11
N GLY A 17 -7.70 -2.04 7.04
CA GLY A 17 -9.11 -2.03 6.63
C GLY A 17 -9.94 -3.06 7.40
N GLU A 18 -11.23 -3.13 7.06
CA GLU A 18 -12.24 -3.97 7.73
C GLU A 18 -11.92 -5.47 7.77
N ARG A 19 -11.09 -5.98 6.85
CA ARG A 19 -10.67 -7.38 6.82
C ARG A 19 -9.24 -7.57 7.34
N ASN A 20 -8.77 -6.62 8.13
CA ASN A 20 -7.43 -6.54 8.70
C ASN A 20 -6.28 -6.57 7.65
N GLN A 21 -6.57 -6.13 6.42
CA GLN A 21 -5.57 -5.94 5.37
C GLN A 21 -5.03 -4.50 5.39
N LEU A 22 -3.77 -4.31 5.01
CA LEU A 22 -3.14 -2.98 4.99
C LEU A 22 -3.89 -2.01 4.06
N ALA A 23 -4.62 -1.04 4.62
CA ALA A 23 -5.39 -0.05 3.87
C ALA A 23 -4.56 1.21 3.56
N GLY A 24 -3.56 1.51 4.38
CA GLY A 24 -2.62 2.58 4.12
C GLY A 24 -1.36 2.46 4.95
N TRP A 25 -0.36 3.23 4.55
CA TRP A 25 0.88 3.40 5.30
C TRP A 25 1.34 4.85 5.22
N ASN A 26 2.00 5.31 6.27
CA ASN A 26 2.66 6.60 6.33
C ASN A 26 4.10 6.37 6.81
N TYR A 27 5.08 6.80 6.03
CA TYR A 27 6.50 6.70 6.38
C TYR A 27 7.21 8.04 6.25
N GLY A 28 8.12 8.32 7.18
CA GLY A 28 8.95 9.53 7.18
C GLY A 28 8.59 10.50 8.30
N SER A 29 9.29 11.64 8.34
CA SER A 29 9.06 12.72 9.29
C SER A 29 7.89 13.62 8.86
N VAL A 30 7.24 14.27 9.82
CA VAL A 30 6.19 15.28 9.56
C VAL A 30 6.72 16.31 8.55
N GLY A 31 6.05 16.47 7.40
CA GLY A 31 6.46 17.37 6.31
C GLY A 31 7.23 16.71 5.15
N SER A 32 7.70 15.48 5.32
CA SER A 32 8.27 14.63 4.24
C SER A 32 7.70 13.22 4.26
N ALA A 33 6.55 13.08 4.92
CA ALA A 33 5.83 11.83 5.03
C ALA A 33 5.30 11.42 3.66
N VAL A 34 5.70 10.25 3.21
CA VAL A 34 4.99 9.58 2.13
C VAL A 34 3.78 8.90 2.72
N THR A 35 2.64 9.11 2.08
CA THR A 35 1.43 8.36 2.35
C THR A 35 1.07 7.53 1.13
N ALA A 36 0.80 6.24 1.32
CA ALA A 36 0.07 5.49 0.31
C ALA A 36 -1.21 4.87 0.83
N MET A 37 -2.17 4.77 -0.09
CA MET A 37 -3.48 4.17 0.12
C MET A 37 -3.63 2.95 -0.79
N PHE A 38 -4.23 1.89 -0.25
CA PHE A 38 -4.43 0.63 -0.95
C PHE A 38 -5.92 0.35 -1.13
N THR A 39 -6.31 -0.06 -2.33
CA THR A 39 -7.65 -0.63 -2.58
C THR A 39 -7.53 -2.11 -2.92
N TYR A 40 -8.61 -2.85 -2.69
CA TYR A 40 -8.64 -4.30 -2.83
C TYR A 40 -9.82 -4.78 -3.66
N TYR A 41 -9.60 -5.85 -4.43
CA TYR A 41 -10.69 -6.63 -5.00
C TYR A 41 -11.46 -7.36 -3.90
N LYS A 42 -12.71 -7.77 -4.19
CA LYS A 42 -13.56 -8.53 -3.24
C LYS A 42 -12.88 -9.79 -2.68
N LYS A 43 -11.93 -10.36 -3.43
CA LYS A 43 -11.13 -11.55 -3.08
C LYS A 43 -9.91 -11.26 -2.17
N GLY A 44 -9.71 -10.01 -1.74
CA GLY A 44 -8.59 -9.61 -0.87
C GLY A 44 -7.28 -9.31 -1.60
N LEU A 45 -7.21 -9.49 -2.92
CA LEU A 45 -6.04 -9.10 -3.71
C LEU A 45 -5.99 -7.58 -3.88
N ARG A 46 -4.79 -6.99 -3.77
CA ARG A 46 -4.59 -5.55 -3.98
C ARG A 46 -4.96 -5.17 -5.41
N LYS A 47 -5.80 -4.14 -5.55
CA LYS A 47 -6.29 -3.58 -6.82
C LYS A 47 -5.49 -2.37 -7.23
N SER A 48 -5.27 -1.43 -6.33
CA SER A 48 -4.45 -0.24 -6.58
C SER A 48 -3.65 0.17 -5.35
N MET A 49 -2.59 0.92 -5.60
CA MET A 49 -1.83 1.70 -4.63
C MET A 49 -1.72 3.12 -5.17
N THR A 50 -2.02 4.11 -4.34
CA THR A 50 -1.81 5.52 -4.69
C THR A 50 -0.89 6.16 -3.66
N ASP A 51 0.19 6.76 -4.12
CA ASP A 51 1.15 7.54 -3.33
C ASP A 51 1.48 8.87 -4.06
N GLU A 52 2.46 9.63 -3.56
CA GLU A 52 2.93 10.88 -4.15
C GLU A 52 3.50 10.73 -5.57
N THR A 53 3.93 9.52 -5.95
CA THR A 53 4.45 9.24 -7.30
C THR A 53 3.33 8.93 -8.30
N GLY A 54 2.10 8.75 -7.81
CA GLY A 54 0.90 8.50 -8.61
C GLY A 54 0.16 7.23 -8.20
N THR A 55 -0.61 6.68 -9.13
CA THR A 55 -1.42 5.47 -8.88
C THR A 55 -0.88 4.29 -9.68
N THR A 56 -0.51 3.23 -8.97
CA THR A 56 -0.21 1.93 -9.56
C THR A 56 -1.45 1.03 -9.53
N GLN A 57 -1.85 0.51 -10.69
CA GLN A 57 -2.93 -0.48 -10.82
C GLN A 57 -2.34 -1.89 -10.95
N TYR A 58 -2.93 -2.85 -10.24
CA TYR A 58 -2.54 -4.26 -10.27
C TYR A 58 -3.60 -5.06 -11.02
N GLN A 59 -3.20 -5.66 -12.13
CA GLN A 59 -4.06 -6.61 -12.84
C GLN A 59 -3.68 -8.04 -12.45
N HIS A 60 -4.69 -8.82 -12.04
CA HIS A 60 -4.53 -10.24 -11.73
C HIS A 60 -5.18 -11.06 -12.82
N ASN A 61 -4.37 -11.74 -13.63
CA ASN A 61 -4.90 -12.70 -14.58
C ASN A 61 -5.43 -13.91 -13.82
N ARG A 62 -6.72 -14.23 -13.98
CA ARG A 62 -7.37 -15.37 -13.30
C ARG A 62 -6.72 -16.73 -13.65
N ARG A 63 -5.75 -16.77 -14.57
CA ARG A 63 -5.07 -17.97 -15.05
C ARG A 63 -3.61 -18.12 -14.58
N GLN A 64 -2.97 -17.07 -14.06
CA GLN A 64 -1.57 -17.14 -13.60
C GLN A 64 -1.39 -16.17 -12.44
N ASN A 65 -0.73 -16.64 -11.39
CA ASN A 65 -0.51 -15.93 -10.12
C ASN A 65 0.48 -14.75 -10.22
N ASP A 66 0.58 -14.12 -11.39
CA ASP A 66 1.53 -13.05 -11.68
C ASP A 66 0.80 -11.71 -11.77
N SER A 67 1.19 -10.78 -10.88
CA SER A 67 0.73 -9.40 -10.90
C SER A 67 1.59 -8.59 -11.87
N VAL A 68 0.98 -7.99 -12.90
CA VAL A 68 1.66 -7.09 -13.83
C VAL A 68 1.40 -5.63 -13.43
N ARG A 69 2.46 -4.83 -13.30
CA ARG A 69 2.41 -3.36 -13.09
C ARG A 69 2.34 -2.66 -14.44
N ILE A 70 1.28 -1.90 -14.70
CA ILE A 70 1.14 -1.07 -15.91
C ILE A 70 1.39 0.40 -15.52
N ARG A 71 2.25 1.09 -16.28
CA ARG A 71 2.57 2.52 -16.12
C ARG A 71 1.64 3.37 -16.96
#